data_AF-A0A7V1LS44-F1
#
_entry.id   AF-A0A7V1LS44-F1
#
_cell.length_a   1.000
_cell.length_b   1.000
_cell.length_c   1.000
_cell.angle_alpha   90.00
_cell.angle_beta   90.00
_cell.angle_gamma   90.00
#
_symmetry.space_group_name_H-M   'P 1'
#
loop_
_entity.id
_entity.type
_entity.pdbx_description
1 polymer ?
#
loop_
_entity_poly.entity_id
_entity_poly.type
_entity_poly.pdbx_seq_one_letter_code
_entity_poly.pdbx_strand_id
1 'polypeptide(L)' 'MNKTAIVLLNLGGPDSLDAVQPFLENLFNDRDIFKLPFQKSLARYISKKRAPKVKKQYEAIGGKSP' A
#
# COMPACT_ATOMS: atom_id res chain seq x y z
N MET A 1 -12.95 0.59 36.94
CA MET A 1 -11.59 0.44 36.36
C MET A 1 -11.67 0.81 34.89
N ASN A 2 -10.86 1.76 34.43
CA ASN A 2 -10.78 2.10 33.01
C ASN A 2 -9.85 1.10 32.30
N LYS A 3 -10.26 0.64 31.11
CA LYS A 3 -9.42 -0.21 30.25
C LYS A 3 -8.57 0.69 29.36
N THR A 4 -7.27 0.42 29.29
CA THR A 4 -6.34 1.13 28.40
C THR A 4 -6.20 0.36 27.10
N ALA A 5 -6.42 1.05 25.97
CA ALA A 5 -6.16 0.51 24.64
C ALA A 5 -4.77 0.95 24.16
N ILE A 6 -4.06 0.05 23.47
CA ILE A 6 -2.78 0.34 22.81
C ILE A 6 -3.01 0.19 21.31
N VAL A 7 -2.66 1.21 20.54
CA VAL A 7 -2.76 1.20 19.07
C VAL A 7 -1.34 1.10 18.50
N LEU A 8 -1.07 0.02 17.77
CA LEU A 8 0.19 -0.15 17.04
C LEU A 8 0.00 0.35 15.61
N LEU A 9 0.75 1.39 15.24
CA LEU A 9 0.68 1.99 13.92
C LEU A 9 1.78 1.43 13.02
N ASN A 10 1.42 1.04 11.81
CA ASN A 10 2.33 0.63 10.75
C ASN A 10 1.70 0.97 9.39
N LEU A 11 2.52 1.02 8.33
CA LEU A 11 2.04 1.16 6.96
C LEU A 11 1.25 -0.08 6.50
N GLY A 12 1.56 -1.24 7.07
CA GLY A 12 1.03 -2.53 6.66
C GLY A 12 1.67 -3.03 5.36
N GLY A 13 1.00 -3.98 4.71
CA GLY A 13 1.42 -4.55 3.44
C GLY A 13 0.28 -5.35 2.79
N PRO A 14 0.40 -5.70 1.51
CA PRO A 14 -0.62 -6.48 0.82
C PRO A 14 -0.63 -7.92 1.36
N ASP A 15 -1.83 -8.41 1.71
CA ASP A 15 -2.07 -9.77 2.21
C ASP A 15 -2.11 -10.84 1.09
N SER A 16 -2.03 -10.39 -0.15
CA SER A 16 -2.13 -11.19 -1.37
C SER A 16 -1.55 -10.44 -2.55
N LEU A 17 -1.22 -11.17 -3.63
CA LEU A 17 -0.78 -10.55 -4.87
C LEU A 17 -1.82 -9.59 -5.47
N ASP A 18 -3.11 -9.83 -5.24
CA ASP A 18 -4.18 -8.96 -5.76
C ASP A 18 -4.35 -7.68 -4.96
N ALA A 19 -4.00 -7.69 -3.68
CA ALA A 19 -3.96 -6.50 -2.83
C ALA A 19 -2.80 -5.55 -3.16
N VAL A 20 -1.80 -5.96 -3.97
CA VAL A 20 -0.63 -5.12 -4.28
C VAL A 20 -1.01 -3.78 -4.94
N GLN A 21 -1.91 -3.79 -5.92
CA GLN A 21 -2.29 -2.56 -6.61
C GLN A 21 -3.14 -1.63 -5.72
N PRO A 22 -4.16 -2.12 -4.99
CA PRO A 22 -4.85 -1.35 -3.95
C PRO A 22 -3.93 -0.76 -2.89
N PHE A 23 -2.98 -1.54 -2.37
CA PHE A 23 -2.00 -1.07 -1.39
C PHE A 23 -1.17 0.10 -1.95
N LEU A 24 -0.64 -0.03 -3.16
CA LEU A 24 0.12 1.05 -3.81
C LEU A 24 -0.77 2.28 -4.10
N GLU A 25 -2.04 2.10 -4.49
CA GLU A 25 -2.95 3.22 -4.72
C GLU A 25 -3.22 3.99 -3.43
N ASN A 26 -3.39 3.31 -2.29
CA ASN A 26 -3.52 3.95 -0.99
C ASN A 26 -2.23 4.70 -0.62
N LEU A 27 -1.07 4.05 -0.79
CA LEU A 27 0.24 4.62 -0.50
C LEU A 27 0.52 5.90 -1.31
N PHE A 28 0.24 5.89 -2.62
CA PHE A 28 0.42 7.09 -3.46
C PHE A 28 -0.68 8.12 -3.30
N ASN A 29 -1.82 7.80 -2.68
CA ASN A 29 -2.85 8.79 -2.37
C ASN A 29 -2.59 9.54 -1.06
N ASP A 30 -1.71 9.00 -0.21
CA ASP A 30 -1.30 9.64 1.04
C ASP A 30 -0.53 10.95 0.76
N ARG A 31 -1.07 12.07 1.27
CA ARG A 31 -0.51 13.42 1.10
C ARG A 31 0.59 13.77 2.08
N ASP A 32 0.69 13.03 3.18
CA ASP A 32 1.76 13.18 4.15
C ASP A 32 3.03 12.46 3.64
N ILE A 33 2.87 11.41 2.83
CA ILE A 33 3.97 10.70 2.17
C ILE A 33 4.32 11.31 0.81
N PHE A 34 3.34 11.59 -0.06
CA PHE A 34 3.57 12.11 -1.41
C PHE A 34 2.73 13.36 -1.71
N LYS A 35 3.37 14.42 -2.20
CA LYS A 35 2.69 15.66 -2.63
C LYS A 35 2.69 15.75 -4.15
N LEU A 36 1.70 15.14 -4.79
CA LEU A 36 1.55 15.08 -6.25
C LEU A 36 0.43 16.00 -6.74
N PRO A 37 0.58 16.63 -7.92
CA PRO A 37 -0.55 17.30 -8.59
C PRO A 37 -1.58 16.25 -9.04
N PHE A 38 -2.87 16.57 -9.00
CA PHE A 38 -3.93 15.62 -9.37
C PHE A 38 -3.81 14.25 -8.66
N GLN A 39 -3.47 14.26 -7.35
CA GLN A 39 -3.08 13.09 -6.55
C GLN A 39 -3.85 11.81 -6.88
N LYS A 40 -5.18 11.86 -6.86
CA LYS A 40 -6.03 10.68 -7.10
C LYS A 40 -5.79 10.03 -8.46
N SER A 41 -5.68 10.85 -9.51
CA SER A 41 -5.43 10.38 -10.86
C SER A 41 -4.02 9.83 -11.02
N LEU A 42 -3.02 10.55 -10.49
CA LEU A 42 -1.62 10.09 -10.54
C LEU A 42 -1.38 8.85 -9.69
N ALA A 43 -1.95 8.76 -8.49
CA ALA A 43 -1.85 7.60 -7.62
C ALA A 43 -2.37 6.34 -8.31
N ARG A 44 -3.54 6.43 -8.96
CA ARG A 44 -4.11 5.33 -9.75
C ARG A 44 -3.24 4.95 -10.96
N TYR A 45 -2.70 5.94 -11.67
CA TYR A 45 -1.83 5.69 -12.82
C TYR A 45 -0.51 5.02 -12.40
N ILE A 46 0.14 5.56 -11.37
CA ILE A 46 1.41 5.06 -10.84
C ILE A 46 1.21 3.67 -10.22
N SER A 47 0.15 3.45 -9.44
CA SER A 47 -0.14 2.15 -8.83
C SER A 47 -0.34 1.08 -9.90
N LYS A 48 -1.16 1.33 -10.94
CA LYS A 48 -1.34 0.41 -12.07
C LYS A 48 -0.04 0.10 -12.80
N LYS A 49 0.79 1.12 -13.04
CA LYS A 49 2.08 0.95 -13.75
C LYS A 49 3.11 0.17 -12.91
N ARG A 50 3.14 0.38 -11.59
CA ARG A 50 4.12 -0.26 -10.69
C ARG A 50 3.68 -1.64 -10.22
N ALA A 51 2.38 -1.92 -10.17
CA ALA A 51 1.82 -3.17 -9.65
C ALA A 51 2.46 -4.44 -10.26
N PRO A 52 2.67 -4.58 -11.58
CA PRO A 52 3.29 -5.79 -12.14
C PRO A 52 4.70 -6.06 -11.62
N LYS A 53 5.51 -5.02 -11.43
CA LYS A 53 6.86 -5.14 -10.87
C LYS A 53 6.81 -5.54 -9.41
N VAL A 54 5.95 -4.89 -8.62
CA VAL A 54 5.84 -5.12 -7.18
C VAL A 54 5.21 -6.49 -6.87
N LYS A 55 4.24 -6.95 -7.67
CA LYS A 55 3.68 -8.31 -7.58
C LYS A 55 4.77 -9.37 -7.68
N LYS A 56 5.69 -9.26 -8.65
CA LYS A 56 6.84 -10.19 -8.78
C LYS A 56 7.76 -10.19 -7.55
N GLN A 57 7.90 -9.05 -6.88
CA GLN A 57 8.70 -8.95 -5.66
C GLN A 57 8.01 -9.64 -4.48
N TYR A 58 6.69 -9.45 -4.33
CA TYR A 58 5.92 -10.17 -3.31
C TYR A 58 5.85 -11.67 -3.60
N GLU A 59 5.71 -12.06 -4.87
CA GLU A 59 5.72 -13.46 -5.29
C GLU A 59 7.02 -14.17 -4.90
N ALA A 60 8.17 -13.50 -5.07
CA ALA A 60 9.48 -14.03 -4.67
C ALA A 60 9.64 -14.25 -3.15
N ILE A 61 8.78 -13.64 -2.32
CA ILE A 61 8.81 -13.78 -0.85
C ILE A 61 7.59 -14.53 -0.29
N GLY A 62 6.85 -15.27 -1.13
CA GLY A 62 5.69 -16.08 -0.69
C GLY A 62 4.31 -15.46 -0.96
N GLY A 63 4.26 -14.42 -1.79
CA GLY A 63 3.01 -13.88 -2.36
C GLY A 63 2.27 -12.85 -1.53
N LYS A 64 2.78 -12.49 -0.34
CA LYS A 64 2.14 -11.54 0.58
C LYS A 64 3.11 -10.98 1.62
N SER A 65 2.68 -9.94 2.32
CA SER A 65 3.26 -9.55 3.61
C SER A 65 2.95 -10.62 4.66
N PRO A 66 3.90 -10.99 5.54
CA PRO A 66 3.68 -11.91 6.65
C PRO A 66 2.58 -11.46 7.61
#